data_AF-A0A5C7LKH9-F1
#
_entry.id   AF-A0A5C7LKH9-F1
#
_cell.length_a   1.000
_cell.length_b   1.000
_cell.length_c   1.000
_cell.angle_alpha   90.00
_cell.angle_beta   90.00
_cell.angle_gamma   90.00
#
_symmetry.space_group_name_H-M   'P 1'
#
loop_
_entity.id
_entity.type
_entity.pdbx_description
1 polymer ?
#
loop_
_entity_poly.entity_id
_entity_poly.type
_entity_poly.pdbx_seq_one_letter_code
_entity_poly.pdbx_strand_id
1 'polypeptide(L)'
;MADPFISAAVIADSVSRDGVRITTLEIVFPRIILAEVNTHRLLSKSSASSRAIPVAKRIAAMDAGLVYKPDFEGAVANKPGMQSTDALADDMIGPAKMIWDNALMEALEHARQLNSTGCHKQFVNRLLEPFMYQKTVVTATEWDNFFKLRDHGDAEPSFQALAGKIWEALVASVPQPALVVDGMCVHLPYYDVKIDGVIKPFTDATGPEQALEGAFLV
;
A
#
# COMPACT_ATOMS: atom_id res chain seq x y z
N MET A 1 11.00 4.33 14.99
CA MET A 1 10.00 5.41 14.77
C MET A 1 9.01 4.87 13.76
N ALA A 2 7.69 5.11 13.91
CA ALA A 2 6.71 4.58 12.96
C ALA A 2 6.97 5.13 11.55
N ASP A 3 6.92 4.27 10.54
CA ASP A 3 7.08 4.65 9.13
C ASP A 3 6.00 5.67 8.75
N PRO A 4 6.36 6.90 8.31
CA PRO A 4 5.39 7.97 8.08
C PRO A 4 4.55 7.78 6.81
N PHE A 5 4.90 6.82 5.94
CA PHE A 5 4.24 6.58 4.66
C PHE A 5 3.33 5.35 4.67
N ILE A 6 3.38 4.52 5.72
CA ILE A 6 2.41 3.43 5.90
C ILE A 6 1.06 4.03 6.28
N SER A 7 0.05 3.81 5.45
CA SER A 7 -1.28 4.38 5.66
C SER A 7 -2.39 3.45 5.20
N ALA A 8 -3.57 3.63 5.79
CA ALA A 8 -4.81 3.02 5.35
C ALA A 8 -5.95 4.04 5.48
N ALA A 9 -6.79 4.14 4.45
CA ALA A 9 -7.98 4.99 4.44
C ALA A 9 -9.15 4.19 3.90
N VAL A 10 -10.27 4.16 4.63
CA VAL A 10 -11.52 3.57 4.13
C VAL A 10 -12.12 4.52 3.09
N ILE A 11 -12.24 4.04 1.84
CA ILE A 11 -12.79 4.82 0.73
C ILE A 11 -14.24 4.41 0.38
N ALA A 12 -14.69 3.25 0.87
CA ALA A 12 -16.09 2.87 0.87
C ALA A 12 -16.37 1.86 1.99
N ASP A 13 -17.52 2.00 2.62
CA ASP A 13 -17.96 1.14 3.72
C ASP A 13 -19.48 0.98 3.65
N SER A 14 -19.93 -0.23 3.33
CA SER A 14 -21.35 -0.48 3.05
C SER A 14 -21.85 -1.71 3.78
N VAL A 15 -23.11 -1.71 4.20
CA VAL A 15 -23.80 -2.86 4.79
C VAL A 15 -25.00 -3.23 3.93
N SER A 16 -25.06 -4.50 3.51
CA SER A 16 -26.17 -5.03 2.72
C SER A 16 -27.47 -5.13 3.53
N ARG A 17 -28.59 -5.38 2.84
CA ARG A 17 -29.90 -5.64 3.49
C ARG A 17 -29.87 -6.83 4.45
N ASP A 18 -28.98 -7.79 4.18
CA ASP A 18 -28.79 -8.99 5.01
C ASP A 18 -27.78 -8.76 6.15
N GLY A 19 -27.30 -7.52 6.33
CA GLY A 19 -26.37 -7.16 7.39
C GLY A 19 -24.89 -7.46 7.09
N VAL A 20 -24.55 -7.84 5.85
CA VAL A 20 -23.16 -8.12 5.47
C VAL A 20 -22.43 -6.80 5.21
N ARG A 21 -21.39 -6.52 6.00
CA ARG A 21 -20.50 -5.36 5.81
C ARG A 21 -19.44 -5.69 4.76
N ILE A 22 -19.19 -4.75 3.86
CA ILE A 22 -18.10 -4.77 2.89
C ILE A 22 -17.35 -3.44 2.98
N THR A 23 -16.02 -3.52 3.05
CA THR A 23 -15.15 -2.34 3.13
C THR A 23 -14.14 -2.35 2.01
N THR A 24 -13.91 -1.18 1.43
CA THR A 24 -12.81 -0.92 0.51
C THR A 24 -11.87 0.12 1.13
N LEU A 25 -10.58 -0.19 1.14
CA LEU A 25 -9.54 0.69 1.64
C LEU A 25 -8.53 1.00 0.55
N GLU A 26 -8.00 2.21 0.60
CA GLU A 26 -6.77 2.59 -0.04
C GLU A 26 -5.62 2.45 0.97
N ILE A 27 -4.65 1.59 0.66
CA ILE A 27 -3.52 1.31 1.53
C ILE A 27 -2.19 1.64 0.84
N VAL A 28 -1.24 2.14 1.63
CA VAL A 28 0.13 2.42 1.21
C VAL A 28 1.08 1.69 2.15
N PHE A 29 2.04 0.95 1.58
CA PHE A 29 2.97 0.12 2.35
C PHE A 29 4.28 -0.14 1.58
N PRO A 30 5.38 -0.50 2.24
CA PRO A 30 6.64 -0.86 1.57
C PRO A 30 6.43 -1.99 0.57
N ARG A 31 6.90 -1.83 -0.67
CA ARG A 31 6.67 -2.82 -1.73
C ARG A 31 7.24 -4.20 -1.39
N ILE A 32 8.24 -4.28 -0.50
CA ILE A 32 8.83 -5.53 -0.03
C ILE A 32 7.80 -6.52 0.53
N ILE A 33 6.69 -6.06 1.14
CA ILE A 33 5.64 -6.93 1.69
C ILE A 33 4.51 -7.24 0.69
N LEU A 34 4.59 -6.73 -0.56
CA LEU A 34 3.56 -6.95 -1.57
C LEU A 34 3.28 -8.43 -1.83
N ALA A 35 4.34 -9.24 -1.88
CA ALA A 35 4.19 -10.69 -2.07
C ALA A 35 3.38 -11.32 -0.94
N GLU A 36 3.62 -10.91 0.31
CA GLU A 36 2.89 -11.41 1.47
C GLU A 36 1.45 -10.91 1.51
N VAL A 37 1.20 -9.63 1.20
CA VAL A 37 -0.17 -9.10 1.04
C VAL A 37 -0.96 -9.92 0.01
N ASN A 38 -0.30 -10.33 -1.07
CA ASN A 38 -0.92 -11.13 -2.13
C ASN A 38 -1.28 -12.57 -1.72
N THR A 39 -0.75 -13.08 -0.61
CA THR A 39 -1.13 -14.41 -0.08
C THR A 39 -2.54 -14.43 0.54
N HIS A 40 -3.07 -13.27 0.93
CA HIS A 40 -4.42 -13.15 1.49
C HIS A 40 -5.48 -13.20 0.39
N ARG A 41 -5.90 -14.42 0.05
CA ARG A 41 -6.83 -14.70 -1.07
C ARG A 41 -8.25 -14.15 -0.89
N LEU A 42 -8.69 -13.90 0.35
CA LEU A 42 -10.00 -13.32 0.64
C LEU A 42 -10.09 -11.82 0.35
N LEU A 43 -8.94 -11.15 0.17
CA LEU A 43 -8.91 -9.76 -0.25
C LEU A 43 -9.02 -9.66 -1.77
N SER A 44 -9.99 -8.92 -2.28
CA SER A 44 -9.94 -8.38 -3.64
C SER A 44 -8.96 -7.21 -3.66
N LYS A 45 -8.08 -7.14 -4.67
CA LYS A 45 -6.94 -6.20 -4.66
C LYS A 45 -6.70 -5.62 -6.05
N SER A 46 -6.45 -4.32 -6.11
CA SER A 46 -5.92 -3.64 -7.29
C SER A 46 -4.73 -2.77 -6.90
N SER A 47 -3.55 -3.06 -7.46
CA SER A 47 -2.28 -2.44 -7.08
C SER A 47 -1.74 -1.54 -8.18
N ALA A 48 -1.23 -0.36 -7.79
CA ALA A 48 -0.55 0.54 -8.71
C ALA A 48 0.61 -0.17 -9.45
N SER A 49 0.61 -0.07 -10.77
CA SER A 49 1.54 -0.80 -11.63
C SER A 49 2.84 -0.03 -11.90
N SER A 50 3.98 -0.64 -11.60
CA SER A 50 5.31 -0.13 -12.00
C SER A 50 5.45 0.01 -13.52
N ARG A 51 4.65 -0.72 -14.31
CA ARG A 51 4.63 -0.59 -15.78
C ARG A 51 3.82 0.60 -16.25
N ALA A 52 2.91 1.15 -15.44
CA ALA A 52 2.08 2.29 -15.82
C ALA A 52 2.81 3.61 -15.55
N ILE A 53 3.54 3.71 -14.44
CA ILE A 53 4.11 4.98 -13.95
C ILE A 53 5.42 5.32 -14.71
N PRO A 54 5.57 6.54 -15.27
CA PRO A 54 6.81 6.99 -15.89
C PRO A 54 8.00 6.95 -14.93
N VAL A 55 9.17 6.55 -15.44
CA VAL A 55 10.41 6.44 -14.63
C VAL A 55 10.78 7.78 -14.00
N ALA A 56 10.77 8.87 -14.77
CA ALA A 56 11.10 10.20 -14.26
C ALA A 56 10.22 10.62 -13.08
N LYS A 57 8.92 10.29 -13.12
CA LYS A 57 7.99 10.56 -12.00
C LYS A 57 8.33 9.74 -10.76
N ARG A 58 8.75 8.47 -10.93
CA ARG A 58 9.20 7.63 -9.82
C ARG A 58 10.47 8.18 -9.17
N ILE A 59 11.48 8.49 -9.99
CA ILE A 59 12.76 9.02 -9.52
C ILE A 59 12.56 10.35 -8.77
N ALA A 60 11.77 11.27 -9.32
CA ALA A 60 11.49 12.55 -8.66
C ALA A 60 10.81 12.39 -7.29
N ALA A 61 9.89 11.43 -7.13
CA ALA A 61 9.27 11.15 -5.84
C ALA A 61 10.27 10.59 -4.83
N MET A 62 11.19 9.72 -5.26
CA MET A 62 12.24 9.17 -4.42
C MET A 62 13.27 10.22 -4.01
N ASP A 63 13.65 11.13 -4.92
CA ASP A 63 14.50 12.29 -4.63
C ASP A 63 13.86 13.23 -3.59
N ALA A 64 12.54 13.35 -3.62
CA ALA A 64 11.77 14.10 -2.62
C ALA A 64 11.61 13.36 -1.27
N GLY A 65 12.20 12.17 -1.12
CA GLY A 65 12.21 11.42 0.14
C GLY A 65 11.15 10.32 0.26
N LEU A 66 10.35 10.05 -0.78
CA LEU A 66 9.42 8.90 -0.78
C LEU A 66 10.18 7.59 -1.05
N VAL A 67 10.98 7.18 -0.05
CA VAL A 67 11.84 5.99 -0.10
C VAL A 67 11.63 5.14 1.15
N TYR A 68 11.44 3.84 0.94
CA TYR A 68 11.36 2.89 2.03
C TYR A 68 12.76 2.65 2.61
N LYS A 69 12.82 2.65 3.94
CA LYS A 69 13.99 2.24 4.73
C LYS A 69 13.51 1.25 5.81
N PRO A 70 14.13 0.07 5.92
CA PRO A 70 13.85 -0.85 7.02
C PRO A 70 14.06 -0.20 8.39
N ASP A 71 13.31 -0.66 9.38
CA ASP A 71 13.55 -0.25 10.77
C ASP A 71 14.80 -0.96 11.31
N PHE A 72 15.95 -0.35 11.08
CA PHE A 72 17.23 -0.85 11.58
C PHE A 72 17.39 -0.72 13.10
N GLU A 73 16.58 0.08 13.81
CA GLU A 73 16.62 0.14 15.28
C GLU A 73 15.96 -1.10 15.90
N GLY A 74 14.99 -1.70 15.21
CA GLY A 74 14.36 -2.97 15.57
C GLY A 74 15.00 -4.18 14.88
N ALA A 75 16.14 -4.02 14.21
CA ALA A 75 16.77 -5.12 13.45
C ALA A 75 17.27 -6.23 14.38
N VAL A 76 17.04 -7.48 13.96
CA VAL A 76 17.51 -8.68 14.66
C VAL A 76 18.72 -9.28 13.94
N ALA A 77 19.64 -9.86 14.71
CA ALA A 77 20.82 -10.54 14.21
C ALA A 77 20.45 -11.83 13.45
N ASN A 78 21.22 -12.14 12.41
CA ASN A 78 21.05 -13.36 11.62
C ASN A 78 21.37 -14.62 12.45
N LYS A 79 20.56 -15.67 12.31
CA LYS A 79 20.81 -17.00 12.88
C LYS A 79 20.16 -18.12 12.04
N PRO A 80 20.57 -19.39 12.21
CA PRO A 80 19.91 -20.51 11.53
C PRO A 80 18.41 -20.56 11.86
N GLY A 81 17.57 -20.71 10.83
CA GLY A 81 16.11 -20.70 10.96
C GLY A 81 15.48 -19.48 10.26
N MET A 82 14.17 -19.30 10.45
CA MET A 82 13.41 -18.23 9.80
C MET A 82 13.28 -16.96 10.66
N GLN A 83 13.39 -17.10 11.98
CA GLN A 83 13.11 -16.02 12.95
C GLN A 83 14.31 -15.79 13.86
N SER A 84 14.49 -14.52 14.25
CA SER A 84 15.46 -14.13 15.27
C SER A 84 14.85 -13.16 16.27
N THR A 85 15.33 -13.27 17.50
CA THR A 85 14.93 -12.47 18.67
C THR A 85 16.12 -11.73 19.25
N ASP A 86 17.33 -12.03 18.76
CA ASP A 86 18.57 -11.45 19.25
C ASP A 86 18.74 -10.13 18.50
N ALA A 87 18.83 -9.01 19.23
CA ALA A 87 19.01 -7.70 18.59
C ALA A 87 20.31 -7.68 17.78
N LEU A 88 20.29 -6.94 16.66
CA LEU A 88 21.53 -6.57 15.98
C LEU A 88 22.39 -5.76 16.96
N ALA A 89 23.70 -5.97 16.94
CA ALA A 89 24.61 -5.22 17.79
C ALA A 89 24.50 -3.70 17.49
N ASP A 90 24.42 -2.88 18.53
CA ASP A 90 24.17 -1.43 18.42
C ASP A 90 25.18 -0.72 17.51
N ASP A 91 26.45 -1.14 17.56
CA ASP A 91 27.54 -0.61 16.72
C ASP A 91 27.42 -0.99 15.25
N MET A 92 26.59 -1.98 14.91
CA MET A 92 26.30 -2.43 13.55
C MET A 92 25.06 -1.75 12.94
N ILE A 93 24.20 -1.10 13.72
CA ILE A 93 23.01 -0.39 13.23
C ILE A 93 23.40 0.73 12.27
N GLY A 94 24.38 1.56 12.64
CA GLY A 94 24.88 2.67 11.81
C GLY A 94 25.45 2.19 10.45
N PRO A 95 26.39 1.24 10.44
CA PRO A 95 26.89 0.61 9.22
C PRO A 95 25.79 0.00 8.34
N ALA A 96 24.83 -0.73 8.92
CA ALA A 96 23.73 -1.35 8.17
C ALA A 96 22.87 -0.31 7.45
N LYS A 97 22.49 0.77 8.15
CA LYS A 97 21.76 1.91 7.55
C LYS A 97 22.54 2.56 6.41
N MET A 98 23.84 2.79 6.61
CA MET A 98 24.69 3.42 5.60
C MET A 98 24.81 2.55 4.33
N ILE A 99 24.95 1.23 4.48
CA ILE A 99 24.98 0.30 3.35
C ILE A 99 23.66 0.33 2.57
N TRP A 100 22.53 0.32 3.28
CA TRP A 100 21.21 0.44 2.64
C TRP A 100 21.04 1.74 1.87
N ASP A 101 21.42 2.87 2.49
CA ASP A 101 21.32 4.19 1.86
C ASP A 101 22.25 4.31 0.64
N ASN A 102 23.46 3.75 0.70
CA ASN A 102 24.36 3.67 -0.46
C ASN A 102 23.75 2.84 -1.60
N ALA A 103 23.14 1.69 -1.29
CA ALA A 103 22.48 0.87 -2.30
C ALA A 103 21.30 1.61 -2.98
N LEU A 104 20.53 2.38 -2.22
CA LEU A 104 19.47 3.25 -2.76
C LEU A 104 20.05 4.32 -3.71
N MET A 105 21.11 5.01 -3.30
CA MET A 105 21.74 6.06 -4.12
C MET A 105 22.27 5.48 -5.44
N GLU A 106 22.96 4.35 -5.37
CA GLU A 106 23.45 3.65 -6.56
C GLU A 106 22.30 3.18 -7.46
N ALA A 107 21.25 2.59 -6.90
CA ALA A 107 20.08 2.16 -7.68
C ALA A 107 19.38 3.33 -8.38
N LEU A 108 19.28 4.49 -7.73
CA LEU A 108 18.74 5.72 -8.35
C LEU A 108 19.62 6.21 -9.50
N GLU A 109 20.94 6.25 -9.31
CA GLU A 109 21.88 6.66 -10.36
C GLU A 109 21.78 5.73 -11.58
N HIS A 110 21.83 4.42 -11.36
CA HIS A 110 21.68 3.43 -12.43
C HIS A 110 20.31 3.50 -13.10
N ALA A 111 19.23 3.78 -12.35
CA ALA A 111 17.91 3.99 -12.94
C ALA A 111 17.86 5.23 -13.85
N ARG A 112 18.55 6.32 -13.49
CA ARG A 112 18.67 7.51 -14.36
C ARG A 112 19.43 7.19 -15.65
N GLN A 113 20.56 6.50 -15.53
CA GLN A 113 21.34 6.08 -16.69
C GLN A 113 20.53 5.14 -17.59
N LEU A 114 19.83 4.15 -17.01
CA LEU A 114 19.01 3.24 -17.79
C LEU A 114 17.84 3.96 -18.48
N ASN A 115 17.24 4.94 -17.81
CA ASN A 115 16.20 5.78 -18.40
C ASN A 115 16.74 6.63 -19.57
N SER A 116 17.98 7.15 -19.49
CA SER A 116 18.57 7.97 -20.55
C SER A 116 18.90 7.16 -21.82
N THR A 117 19.07 5.83 -21.70
CA THR A 117 19.21 4.94 -22.87
C THR A 117 17.90 4.74 -23.65
N GLY A 118 16.75 5.19 -23.12
CA GLY A 118 15.43 4.88 -23.67
C GLY A 118 14.87 3.53 -23.24
N CYS A 119 15.47 2.86 -22.24
CA CYS A 119 14.97 1.60 -21.71
C CYS A 119 13.54 1.76 -21.14
N HIS A 120 12.65 0.83 -21.48
CA HIS A 120 11.25 0.93 -21.07
C HIS A 120 11.09 0.80 -19.55
N LYS A 121 10.16 1.59 -19.00
CA LYS A 121 9.81 1.66 -17.56
C LYS A 121 9.58 0.32 -16.86
N GLN A 122 9.18 -0.73 -17.60
CA GLN A 122 8.99 -2.07 -17.05
C GLN A 122 10.26 -2.68 -16.45
N PHE A 123 11.44 -2.28 -16.93
CA PHE A 123 12.72 -2.74 -16.40
C PHE A 123 13.35 -1.71 -15.48
N VAL A 124 13.34 -0.44 -15.87
CA VAL A 124 13.97 0.62 -15.07
C VAL A 124 13.34 0.74 -13.68
N ASN A 125 12.00 0.73 -13.59
CA ASN A 125 11.33 0.83 -12.29
C ASN A 125 11.59 -0.39 -11.40
N ARG A 126 11.90 -1.57 -11.97
CA ARG A 126 12.18 -2.79 -11.18
C ARG A 126 13.45 -2.69 -10.35
N LEU A 127 14.44 -1.93 -10.83
CA LEU A 127 15.68 -1.68 -10.10
C LEU A 127 15.43 -0.93 -8.77
N LEU A 128 14.35 -0.15 -8.72
CA LEU A 128 14.00 0.71 -7.58
C LEU A 128 13.00 0.04 -6.63
N GLU A 129 12.40 -1.09 -7.00
CA GLU A 129 11.33 -1.73 -6.24
C GLU A 129 11.66 -2.05 -4.77
N PRO A 130 12.89 -2.42 -4.38
CA PRO A 130 13.24 -2.63 -2.97
C PRO A 130 13.03 -1.40 -2.08
N PHE A 131 13.04 -0.20 -2.66
CA PHE A 131 12.98 1.07 -1.94
C PHE A 131 11.65 1.81 -2.14
N MET A 132 10.69 1.18 -2.82
CA MET A 132 9.42 1.83 -3.16
C MET A 132 8.33 1.52 -2.16
N TYR A 133 7.38 2.45 -2.04
CA TYR A 133 6.05 2.16 -1.52
C TYR A 133 5.12 1.68 -2.64
N GLN A 134 4.15 0.86 -2.24
CA GLN A 134 3.09 0.31 -3.05
C GLN A 134 1.76 0.89 -2.58
N LYS A 135 1.00 1.47 -3.52
CA LYS A 135 -0.39 1.86 -3.32
C LYS A 135 -1.30 0.75 -3.83
N THR A 136 -2.25 0.30 -3.01
CA THR A 136 -3.18 -0.78 -3.35
C THR A 136 -4.57 -0.44 -2.82
N VAL A 137 -5.58 -0.70 -3.64
CA VAL A 137 -6.98 -0.74 -3.22
C VAL A 137 -7.31 -2.15 -2.81
N VAL A 138 -7.86 -2.33 -1.62
CA VAL A 138 -8.22 -3.64 -1.07
C VAL A 138 -9.68 -3.63 -0.66
N THR A 139 -10.43 -4.66 -1.05
CA THR A 139 -11.84 -4.84 -0.69
C THR A 139 -12.03 -6.20 -0.04
N ALA A 140 -12.77 -6.24 1.08
CA ALA A 140 -13.13 -7.50 1.71
C ALA A 140 -14.41 -7.37 2.55
N THR A 141 -15.03 -8.53 2.81
CA THR A 141 -16.12 -8.70 3.78
C THR A 141 -15.62 -9.25 5.11
N GLU A 142 -14.43 -9.87 5.12
CA GLU A 142 -13.84 -10.53 6.29
C GLU A 142 -12.39 -10.12 6.47
N TRP A 143 -12.05 -9.71 7.70
CA TRP A 143 -10.71 -9.24 8.05
C TRP A 143 -10.05 -10.05 9.19
N ASP A 144 -10.80 -10.89 9.90
CA ASP A 144 -10.34 -11.58 11.10
C ASP A 144 -9.08 -12.42 10.85
N ASN A 145 -9.06 -13.20 9.76
CA ASN A 145 -7.89 -14.00 9.41
C ASN A 145 -6.69 -13.13 9.02
N PHE A 146 -6.92 -11.97 8.40
CA PHE A 146 -5.85 -11.03 8.07
C PHE A 146 -5.21 -10.50 9.36
N PHE A 147 -6.01 -10.01 10.31
CA PHE A 147 -5.49 -9.49 11.58
C PHE A 147 -4.86 -10.57 12.44
N LYS A 148 -5.45 -11.76 12.53
CA LYS A 148 -4.87 -12.89 13.27
C LYS A 148 -3.44 -13.23 12.84
N LEU A 149 -3.13 -13.05 11.56
CA LEU A 149 -1.81 -13.37 11.01
C LEU A 149 -0.87 -12.17 10.98
N ARG A 150 -1.40 -10.96 10.82
CA ARG A 150 -0.60 -9.76 10.51
C ARG A 150 -0.53 -8.75 11.65
N ASP A 151 -1.50 -8.75 12.55
CA ASP A 151 -1.38 -8.11 13.86
C ASP A 151 -0.84 -9.13 14.88
N HIS A 152 0.37 -9.62 14.61
CA HIS A 152 1.06 -10.63 15.41
C HIS A 152 2.52 -10.24 15.56
N GLY A 153 3.13 -10.49 16.73
CA GLY A 153 4.52 -10.09 17.02
C GLY A 153 5.57 -10.72 16.11
N ASP A 154 5.25 -11.86 15.51
CA ASP A 154 6.12 -12.55 14.54
C ASP A 154 5.93 -12.09 13.09
N ALA A 155 4.98 -11.18 12.82
CA ALA A 155 4.80 -10.64 11.49
C ALA A 155 5.98 -9.71 11.14
N GLU A 156 6.26 -9.57 9.84
CA GLU A 156 7.23 -8.58 9.39
C GLU A 156 6.79 -7.18 9.89
N PRO A 157 7.70 -6.38 10.48
CA PRO A 157 7.32 -5.13 11.17
C PRO A 157 6.51 -4.14 10.32
N SER A 158 6.84 -3.99 9.04
CA SER A 158 6.11 -3.13 8.11
C SER A 158 4.69 -3.65 7.84
N PHE A 159 4.51 -4.97 7.78
CA PHE A 159 3.19 -5.59 7.64
C PHE A 159 2.38 -5.45 8.93
N GLN A 160 3.01 -5.62 10.09
CA GLN A 160 2.34 -5.38 11.37
C GLN A 160 1.85 -3.93 11.49
N ALA A 161 2.71 -2.96 11.13
CA ALA A 161 2.35 -1.54 11.10
C ALA A 161 1.17 -1.28 10.13
N LEU A 162 1.17 -1.89 8.95
CA LEU A 162 0.06 -1.80 8.01
C LEU A 162 -1.23 -2.39 8.59
N ALA A 163 -1.16 -3.55 9.25
CA ALA A 163 -2.32 -4.17 9.89
C ALA A 163 -2.91 -3.25 10.97
N GLY A 164 -2.07 -2.62 11.79
CA GLY A 164 -2.49 -1.61 12.75
C GLY A 164 -3.21 -0.43 12.10
N LYS A 165 -2.68 0.11 10.98
CA LYS A 165 -3.34 1.20 10.24
C LYS A 165 -4.68 0.80 9.63
N ILE A 166 -4.79 -0.41 9.08
CA ILE A 166 -6.06 -0.93 8.56
C ILE A 166 -7.06 -1.08 9.71
N TRP A 167 -6.65 -1.61 10.86
CA TRP A 167 -7.51 -1.73 12.05
C TRP A 167 -8.03 -0.37 12.52
N GLU A 168 -7.14 0.61 12.71
CA GLU A 168 -7.49 1.99 13.07
C GLU A 168 -8.54 2.57 12.10
N ALA A 169 -8.33 2.41 10.79
CA ALA A 169 -9.23 2.92 9.76
C ALA A 169 -10.61 2.23 9.78
N LEU A 170 -10.65 0.90 9.96
CA LEU A 170 -11.90 0.13 10.02
C LEU A 170 -12.73 0.45 11.27
N VAL A 171 -12.07 0.60 12.42
CA VAL A 171 -12.72 0.95 13.69
C VAL A 171 -13.28 2.37 13.67
N ALA A 172 -12.57 3.31 13.04
CA ALA A 172 -13.02 4.68 12.89
C ALA A 172 -14.16 4.84 11.87
N SER A 173 -14.30 3.90 10.94
CA SER A 173 -15.30 3.96 9.87
C SER A 173 -16.69 3.54 10.33
N VAL A 174 -17.70 4.32 9.93
CA VAL A 174 -19.12 4.02 10.17
C VAL A 174 -19.77 3.56 8.87
N PRO A 175 -20.24 2.31 8.77
CA PRO A 175 -20.82 1.78 7.54
C PRO A 175 -22.10 2.53 7.15
N GLN A 176 -22.27 2.73 5.85
CA GLN A 176 -23.52 3.23 5.28
C GLN A 176 -24.38 2.07 4.76
N PRO A 177 -25.72 2.18 4.72
CA PRO A 177 -26.52 1.23 3.98
C PRO A 177 -26.07 1.15 2.52
N ALA A 178 -25.93 -0.06 1.98
CA ALA A 178 -25.56 -0.25 0.59
C ALA A 178 -26.62 0.37 -0.35
N LEU A 179 -26.16 0.98 -1.45
CA LEU A 179 -27.05 1.43 -2.51
C LEU A 179 -27.81 0.24 -3.06
N VAL A 180 -29.08 0.44 -3.41
CA VAL A 180 -29.87 -0.58 -4.13
C VAL A 180 -30.15 -0.09 -5.54
N VAL A 181 -29.66 -0.83 -6.54
CA VAL A 181 -29.94 -0.59 -7.96
C VAL A 181 -30.61 -1.85 -8.51
N ASP A 182 -31.81 -1.70 -9.07
CA ASP A 182 -32.60 -2.81 -9.63
C ASP A 182 -32.76 -4.01 -8.68
N GLY A 183 -32.89 -3.72 -7.37
CA GLY A 183 -33.05 -4.73 -6.33
C GLY A 183 -31.74 -5.35 -5.81
N MET A 184 -30.58 -5.03 -6.38
CA MET A 184 -29.27 -5.52 -5.95
C MET A 184 -28.55 -4.52 -5.05
N CYS A 185 -27.89 -5.00 -3.99
CA CYS A 185 -27.00 -4.18 -3.17
C CYS A 185 -25.69 -3.92 -3.93
N VAL A 186 -25.24 -2.66 -3.94
CA VAL A 186 -24.10 -2.20 -4.73
C VAL A 186 -23.08 -1.50 -3.82
N HIS A 187 -21.81 -1.82 -3.99
CA HIS A 187 -20.67 -1.21 -3.31
C HIS A 187 -19.72 -0.59 -4.35
N LEU A 188 -19.61 0.74 -4.34
CA LEU A 188 -18.88 1.50 -5.36
C LEU A 188 -17.79 2.37 -4.69
N PRO A 189 -16.56 1.85 -4.55
CA PRO A 189 -15.44 2.70 -4.17
C PRO A 189 -15.18 3.77 -5.24
N TYR A 190 -14.71 4.95 -4.81
CA TYR A 190 -14.47 6.12 -5.65
C TYR A 190 -15.71 6.75 -6.31
N TYR A 191 -16.89 6.54 -5.74
CA TYR A 191 -18.09 7.29 -6.12
C TYR A 191 -18.82 7.86 -4.90
N ASP A 192 -19.16 9.14 -4.97
CA ASP A 192 -20.09 9.78 -4.04
C ASP A 192 -21.52 9.42 -4.47
N VAL A 193 -22.13 8.51 -3.73
CA VAL A 193 -23.51 8.09 -3.96
C VAL A 193 -24.42 8.92 -3.06
N LYS A 194 -25.18 9.85 -3.64
CA LYS A 194 -26.30 10.48 -2.91
C LYS A 194 -27.52 9.56 -2.94
N ILE A 195 -28.27 9.54 -1.84
CA ILE A 195 -29.48 8.73 -1.64
C ILE A 195 -30.59 9.02 -2.68
N ASP A 196 -30.47 10.11 -3.46
CA ASP A 196 -31.39 10.46 -4.56
C ASP A 196 -31.02 9.84 -5.93
N GLY A 197 -30.13 8.83 -5.96
CA GLY A 197 -29.80 8.09 -7.19
C GLY A 197 -28.81 8.79 -8.13
N VAL A 198 -28.21 9.90 -7.71
CA VAL A 198 -27.15 10.57 -8.47
C VAL A 198 -25.80 10.05 -8.00
N ILE A 199 -25.15 9.26 -8.85
CA ILE A 199 -23.78 8.80 -8.67
C ILE A 199 -22.85 9.89 -9.20
N LYS A 200 -21.95 10.40 -8.36
CA LYS A 200 -20.89 11.32 -8.78
C LYS A 200 -19.52 10.68 -8.58
N PRO A 201 -18.50 11.03 -9.38
CA PRO A 201 -17.13 10.64 -9.07
C PRO A 201 -16.74 11.15 -7.68
N PHE A 202 -16.01 10.32 -6.93
CA PHE A 202 -15.44 10.71 -5.65
C PHE A 202 -14.47 11.88 -5.83
N THR A 203 -14.57 12.87 -4.95
CA THR A 203 -13.59 13.97 -4.85
C THR A 203 -12.73 13.75 -3.61
N ASP A 204 -11.44 13.52 -3.80
CA ASP A 204 -10.51 13.39 -2.68
C ASP A 204 -10.18 14.75 -2.02
N ALA A 205 -9.51 14.71 -0.87
CA ALA A 205 -9.06 15.91 -0.15
C ALA A 205 -7.93 16.70 -0.87
N THR A 206 -7.42 16.21 -2.00
CA THR A 206 -6.41 16.87 -2.86
C THR A 206 -7.03 17.60 -4.06
N GLY A 207 -8.36 17.57 -4.19
CA GLY A 207 -9.12 18.25 -5.23
C GLY A 207 -9.76 17.27 -6.22
N PRO A 208 -10.73 17.71 -7.04
CA PRO A 208 -11.44 16.81 -7.94
C PRO A 208 -10.47 16.24 -8.98
N GLU A 209 -10.21 14.93 -8.91
CA GLU A 209 -9.67 14.21 -10.06
C GLU A 209 -10.68 14.41 -11.20
N GLN A 210 -10.18 14.92 -12.33
CA GLN A 210 -10.98 15.39 -13.45
C GLN A 210 -12.06 14.37 -13.83
N ALA A 211 -13.27 14.88 -14.06
CA ALA A 211 -14.38 14.11 -14.59
C ALA A 211 -13.90 13.19 -15.73
N LEU A 212 -14.32 11.93 -15.67
CA LEU A 212 -13.99 10.87 -16.63
C LEU A 212 -14.54 11.22 -18.02
N GLU A 213 -13.79 12.03 -18.77
CA GLU A 213 -13.72 11.94 -20.23
C GLU A 213 -12.33 11.41 -20.58
N GLY A 214 -12.24 10.09 -20.79
CA GLY A 214 -11.12 9.49 -21.54
C GLY A 214 -9.96 8.86 -20.77
N ALA A 215 -10.03 8.64 -19.45
CA ALA A 215 -8.98 7.92 -18.73
C ALA A 215 -9.25 6.40 -18.72
N PHE A 216 -8.36 5.65 -19.36
CA PHE A 216 -8.32 4.20 -19.36
C PHE A 216 -8.24 3.64 -17.93
N LEU A 217 -9.23 2.83 -17.56
CA LEU A 217 -9.08 1.83 -16.50
C LEU A 217 -7.89 0.94 -16.87
N VAL A 218 -6.89 0.87 -15.98
CA VAL A 218 -5.81 -0.13 -16.00
C VAL A 218 -6.07 -1.13 -14.90
#